data_AF-A0A6B1D9R1-F1
#
_entry.id   AF-A0A6B1D9R1-F1
#
_cell.length_a   1.000
_cell.length_b   1.000
_cell.length_c   1.000
_cell.angle_alpha   90.00
_cell.angle_beta   90.00
_cell.angle_gamma   90.00
#
_symmetry.space_group_name_H-M   'P 1'
#
loop_
_entity.id
_entity.type
_entity.pdbx_description
1 polymer ?
#
loop_
_entity_poly.entity_id
_entity_poly.type
_entity_poly.pdbx_seq_one_letter_code
_entity_poly.pdbx_strand_id
1 'polypeptide(L)'
;MLRDLNIAFAQADVEAILSHFTDDIHWQIVGETDLRGKEAVRTALEAMKDTFTTELTIHAIIAHGPEGTVNGVITTGQGGQAQGLPLP
;
A
#
# COMPACT_ATOMS: atom_id res chain seq x y z
N MET A 1 -5.83 0.11 12.34
CA MET A 1 -5.17 1.01 11.38
C MET A 1 -4.32 0.26 10.35
N LEU A 2 -3.12 -0.27 10.68
CA LEU A 2 -2.23 -0.86 9.64
C LEU A 2 -2.89 -1.99 8.83
N ARG A 3 -3.63 -2.88 9.51
CA ARG A 3 -4.43 -3.91 8.85
C ARG A 3 -5.46 -3.31 7.90
N ASP A 4 -6.21 -2.32 8.37
CA ASP A 4 -7.33 -1.71 7.64
C ASP A 4 -6.83 -0.90 6.43
N LEU A 5 -5.71 -0.20 6.57
CA LEU A 5 -5.01 0.47 5.46
C LEU A 5 -4.63 -0.52 4.35
N ASN A 6 -4.07 -1.68 4.70
CA ASN A 6 -3.69 -2.69 3.71
C ASN A 6 -4.92 -3.35 3.06
N ILE A 7 -6.02 -3.53 3.80
CA ILE A 7 -7.29 -4.01 3.24
C ILE A 7 -7.86 -2.98 2.26
N ALA A 8 -7.90 -1.71 2.63
CA ALA A 8 -8.33 -0.63 1.75
C ALA A 8 -7.48 -0.55 0.48
N PHE A 9 -6.16 -0.73 0.61
CA PHE A 9 -5.24 -0.83 -0.52
C PHE A 9 -5.57 -2.01 -1.45
N ALA A 10 -5.80 -3.21 -0.89
CA ALA A 10 -6.19 -4.37 -1.69
C ALA A 10 -7.55 -4.21 -2.39
N GLN A 11 -8.47 -3.43 -1.81
CA GLN A 11 -9.80 -3.12 -2.36
C GLN A 11 -9.80 -1.92 -3.32
N ALA A 12 -8.66 -1.29 -3.56
CA ALA A 12 -8.55 -0.06 -4.34
C ALA A 12 -9.43 1.11 -3.80
N ASP A 13 -9.73 1.10 -2.50
CA ASP A 13 -10.56 2.12 -1.85
C ASP A 13 -9.70 3.34 -1.48
N VAL A 14 -9.55 4.23 -2.46
CA VAL A 14 -8.71 5.44 -2.36
C VAL A 14 -9.12 6.33 -1.19
N GLU A 15 -10.41 6.50 -0.93
CA GLU A 15 -10.85 7.36 0.19
C GLU A 15 -10.50 6.73 1.54
N ALA A 16 -10.72 5.42 1.69
CA ALA A 16 -10.35 4.73 2.92
C ALA A 16 -8.84 4.77 3.17
N ILE A 17 -8.01 4.60 2.13
CA ILE A 17 -6.55 4.74 2.22
C ILE A 17 -6.17 6.15 2.70
N LEU A 18 -6.68 7.19 2.02
CA LEU A 18 -6.33 8.59 2.32
C LEU A 18 -6.84 9.05 3.69
N SER A 19 -7.89 8.42 4.22
CA SER A 19 -8.38 8.69 5.58
C SER A 19 -7.38 8.33 6.69
N HIS A 20 -6.43 7.44 6.39
CA HIS A 20 -5.35 7.06 7.30
C HIS A 20 -4.12 7.97 7.23
N PHE A 21 -4.05 8.86 6.23
CA PHE A 21 -2.90 9.73 6.02
C PHE A 21 -3.15 11.15 6.53
N THR A 22 -2.08 11.82 6.94
CA THR A 22 -2.07 13.27 7.19
C THR A 22 -1.93 14.02 5.87
N ASP A 23 -2.27 15.30 5.86
CA ASP A 23 -2.23 16.12 4.63
C ASP A 23 -0.79 16.33 4.12
N ASP A 24 0.19 16.24 5.01
CA ASP A 24 1.63 16.37 4.78
C ASP A 24 2.34 15.02 4.57
N ILE A 25 1.59 13.96 4.23
CA ILE A 25 2.14 12.61 3.99
C ILE A 25 3.33 12.64 3.02
N HIS A 26 4.36 11.87 3.38
CA HIS A 26 5.50 11.56 2.54
C HIS A 26 5.53 10.05 2.33
N TRP A 27 5.11 9.59 1.16
CA TRP A 27 5.08 8.17 0.83
C TRP A 27 6.20 7.82 -0.14
N GLN A 28 7.21 7.13 0.38
CA GLN A 28 8.31 6.61 -0.40
C GLN A 28 8.04 5.18 -0.85
N ILE A 29 8.03 4.97 -2.17
CA ILE A 29 7.97 3.64 -2.79
C ILE A 29 9.39 3.33 -3.28
N VAL A 30 10.07 2.44 -2.55
CA VAL A 30 11.48 2.12 -2.81
C VAL A 30 11.65 1.58 -4.22
N GLY A 31 12.55 2.20 -4.99
CA GLY A 31 12.85 1.82 -6.37
C GLY A 31 11.95 2.47 -7.43
N GLU A 32 10.89 3.19 -7.03
CA GLU A 32 9.99 3.87 -7.96
C GLU A 32 9.94 5.38 -7.74
N THR A 33 9.19 5.84 -6.72
CA THR A 33 8.81 7.24 -6.60
C THR A 33 8.65 7.69 -5.14
N ASP A 34 8.67 8.99 -4.97
CA ASP A 34 8.46 9.71 -3.74
C ASP A 34 7.24 10.61 -3.91
N LEU A 35 6.17 10.38 -3.13
CA LEU A 35 4.92 11.11 -3.23
C LEU A 35 4.74 12.02 -2.01
N ARG A 36 4.42 13.29 -2.26
CA ARG A 36 4.26 14.32 -1.23
C ARG A 36 2.87 14.93 -1.27
N GLY A 37 2.20 14.86 -0.13
CA GLY A 37 0.84 15.33 0.05
C GLY A 37 -0.22 14.38 -0.51
N LYS A 38 -1.44 14.49 0.03
CA LYS A 38 -2.55 13.59 -0.32
C LYS A 38 -2.93 13.59 -1.79
N GLU A 39 -2.86 14.73 -2.48
CA GLU A 39 -3.24 14.82 -3.90
C GLU A 39 -2.30 14.02 -4.81
N ALA A 40 -0.99 14.01 -4.51
CA ALA A 40 -0.02 13.20 -5.26
C ALA A 40 -0.27 11.71 -5.03
N VAL A 41 -0.55 11.32 -3.79
CA VAL A 41 -0.91 9.95 -3.43
C VAL A 41 -2.21 9.52 -4.11
N ARG A 42 -3.25 10.36 -4.08
CA ARG A 42 -4.53 10.11 -4.76
C ARG A 42 -4.33 9.82 -6.24
N THR A 43 -3.61 10.71 -6.93
CA THR A 43 -3.33 10.58 -8.36
C THR A 43 -2.66 9.24 -8.68
N ALA A 44 -1.68 8.84 -7.87
CA ALA A 44 -0.97 7.58 -8.04
C ALA A 44 -1.90 6.36 -7.81
N LEU A 45 -2.70 6.37 -6.73
CA LEU A 45 -3.63 5.28 -6.42
C LEU A 45 -4.72 5.12 -7.48
N GLU A 46 -5.24 6.23 -8.01
CA GLU A 46 -6.24 6.21 -9.09
C GLU A 46 -5.67 5.65 -10.40
N ALA A 47 -4.40 5.93 -10.71
CA ALA A 47 -3.73 5.34 -11.87
C ALA A 47 -3.54 3.82 -11.75
N MET A 48 -3.53 3.27 -10.53
CA MET A 48 -3.35 1.85 -10.27
C MET A 48 -4.67 1.08 -10.12
N LYS A 49 -5.83 1.76 -10.12
CA LYS A 49 -7.17 1.20 -9.80
C LYS A 49 -7.56 -0.04 -10.60
N ASP A 50 -7.14 -0.12 -11.86
CA ASP A 50 -7.54 -1.21 -12.75
C ASP A 50 -6.63 -2.44 -12.63
N THR A 51 -5.62 -2.40 -11.76
CA THR A 51 -4.61 -3.45 -11.56
C THR A 51 -4.83 -4.28 -10.28
N PHE A 52 -5.87 -4.01 -9.50
CA PHE A 52 -5.94 -4.52 -8.12
C PHE A 52 -6.44 -5.98 -8.00
N THR A 53 -5.57 -6.75 -7.33
CA THR A 53 -5.75 -7.81 -6.33
C THR A 53 -6.95 -8.76 -6.38
N THR A 54 -6.68 -10.06 -6.52
CA THR A 54 -7.59 -11.17 -6.18
C THR A 54 -7.46 -11.63 -4.72
N GLU A 55 -6.30 -11.44 -4.07
CA GLU A 55 -6.06 -11.89 -2.69
C GLU A 55 -4.98 -11.06 -1.95
N LEU A 56 -5.21 -10.79 -0.66
CA LEU A 56 -4.24 -10.21 0.28
C LEU A 56 -3.99 -11.20 1.41
N THR A 57 -2.74 -11.62 1.59
CA THR A 57 -2.28 -12.38 2.75
C THR A 57 -1.37 -11.52 3.61
N ILE A 58 -1.71 -11.33 4.89
CA ILE A 58 -0.85 -10.64 5.86
C ILE A 58 -0.18 -11.70 6.75
N HIS A 59 1.15 -11.77 6.71
CA HIS A 59 1.92 -12.70 7.53
C HIS A 59 2.19 -12.14 8.93
N ALA A 60 2.56 -10.86 9.02
CA ALA A 60 2.88 -10.23 10.28
C ALA A 60 2.57 -8.74 10.25
N ILE A 61 2.14 -8.22 11.41
CA ILE A 61 2.06 -6.80 11.71
C ILE A 61 2.85 -6.59 12.99
N ILE A 62 3.86 -5.72 12.94
CA ILE A 62 4.67 -5.32 14.09
C ILE A 62 4.43 -3.83 14.28
N ALA A 63 3.95 -3.42 15.46
CA ALA A 63 3.70 -2.03 15.77
C ALA A 63 4.35 -1.66 17.11
N HIS A 64 5.03 -0.52 17.15
CA HIS A 64 5.68 0.02 18.33
C HIS A 64 5.56 1.54 18.35
N GLY A 65 4.73 2.06 19.26
CA GLY A 65 4.47 3.50 19.35
C GLY A 65 3.85 4.04 18.04
N PRO A 66 4.42 5.11 17.45
CA PRO A 66 3.92 5.67 16.20
C PRO A 66 4.36 4.90 14.95
N GLU A 67 5.25 3.92 15.09
CA GLU A 67 5.84 3.18 13.98
C GLU A 67 5.21 1.79 13.85
N GLY A 68 5.19 1.28 12.62
CA GLY A 68 4.85 -0.11 12.39
C GLY A 68 5.18 -0.60 11.00
N THR A 69 5.18 -1.92 10.84
CA THR A 69 5.52 -2.61 9.61
C THR A 69 4.53 -3.72 9.36
N VAL A 70 4.17 -3.90 8.10
CA VAL A 70 3.32 -4.99 7.62
C VAL A 70 4.13 -5.83 6.65
N ASN A 71 4.18 -7.13 6.88
CA ASN A 71 4.73 -8.11 5.95
C ASN A 71 3.59 -8.96 5.42
N GLY A 72 3.47 -9.06 4.09
CA GLY A 72 2.40 -9.77 3.42
C GLY A 72 2.63 -9.89 1.92
N VAL A 73 1.66 -10.50 1.24
CA VAL A 73 1.64 -10.73 -0.20
C VAL A 73 0.32 -10.25 -0.77
N ILE A 74 0.40 -9.46 -1.83
CA ILE A 74 -0.73 -9.07 -2.68
C ILE A 74 -0.65 -9.89 -3.96
N THR A 75 -1.71 -10.61 -4.30
CA THR A 75 -1.83 -11.37 -5.54
C THR A 75 -2.77 -10.66 -6.48
N THR A 76 -2.28 -10.23 -7.65
CA THR A 76 -3.09 -9.57 -8.69
C THR A 76 -3.60 -10.59 -9.71
N GLY A 77 -4.76 -10.33 -10.32
CA GLY A 77 -5.48 -11.28 -11.19
C GLY A 77 -4.79 -11.66 -12.50
N GLN A 78 -3.55 -11.24 -12.75
CA GLN A 78 -2.75 -11.66 -13.91
C GLN A 78 -1.53 -12.51 -13.52
N GLY A 79 -1.66 -13.52 -12.64
CA GLY A 79 -0.66 -14.60 -12.47
C GLY A 79 0.79 -14.20 -12.12
N GLY A 80 1.07 -12.91 -11.99
CA GLY A 80 2.37 -12.34 -11.68
C GLY A 80 2.45 -12.20 -10.18
N GLN A 81 3.18 -13.10 -9.54
CA GLN A 81 3.59 -12.88 -8.18
C GLN A 81 4.43 -11.60 -8.15
N ALA A 82 4.04 -10.62 -7.33
CA ALA A 82 4.96 -9.57 -6.91
C ALA A 82 6.02 -10.25 -6.02
N GLN A 83 7.01 -10.87 -6.65
CA GLN A 83 8.18 -11.38 -5.95
C GLN A 83 8.90 -10.17 -5.36
N GLY A 84 8.91 -10.11 -4.03
CA GLY A 84 9.76 -9.15 -3.32
C GLY A 84 11.17 -9.24 -3.89
N LEU A 85 11.72 -8.09 -4.26
CA LEU A 85 13.10 -7.97 -4.74
C LEU A 85 14.02 -8.67 -3.73
N PRO A 86 14.99 -9.49 -4.20
CA PRO A 86 15.95 -10.11 -3.31
C PRO A 86 16.70 -9.02 -2.55
N LEU A 87 16.70 -9.11 -1.22
CA LEU A 87 17.54 -8.27 -0.38
C LEU A 87 19.01 -8.59 -0.67
N PRO A 88 19.91 -7.58 -0.68
CA PRO A 88 21.34 -7.79 -0.85
C PRO A 88 21.97 -8.60 0.29
#